data_AF-A0A945DND6-F1
#
_entry.id   AF-A0A945DND6-F1
#
_cell.length_a   1.000
_cell.length_b   1.000
_cell.length_c   1.000
_cell.angle_alpha   90.00
_cell.angle_beta   90.00
_cell.angle_gamma   90.00
#
_symmetry.space_group_name_H-M   'P 1'
#
loop_
_entity.id
_entity.type
_entity.pdbx_description
1 polymer ?
#
loop_
_entity_poly.entity_id
_entity_poly.type
_entity_poly.pdbx_seq_one_letter_code
_entity_poly.pdbx_strand_id
1 'polypeptide(L)'
;MSGFFAFRRDRVEDYDCLNPIGYKIGLELMVRGNFTSVREVPINFSDRELGESKLNLNQQIKFLRHLRRLYTVRFGTLGEILNYGAVGAGGLVIDLLFYYFLQLLGMPHQLARACSFWPAVSSNWYLNRVATFGERKRRPHGRQWFEFVLTSLVGFSLNWGVYYILTSGTAYFDDYRLLALIAGVGAASVFNFVMSSLVVYNEKRQ
;
A
#
# COMPACT_ATOMS: atom_id res chain seq x y z
N MET A 1 5.25 14.50 -18.41
CA MET A 1 6.65 14.60 -17.93
C MET A 1 7.61 14.38 -19.09
N SER A 2 8.29 15.45 -19.50
CA SER A 2 9.36 15.43 -20.50
C SER A 2 10.55 14.60 -20.01
N GLY A 3 11.23 13.88 -20.93
CA GLY A 3 12.54 13.28 -20.67
C GLY A 3 13.70 14.26 -20.83
N PHE A 4 13.40 15.50 -21.22
CA PHE A 4 14.35 16.57 -21.47
C PHE A 4 14.18 17.66 -20.41
N PHE A 5 15.21 17.81 -19.57
CA PHE A 5 15.26 18.75 -18.46
C PHE A 5 16.73 19.04 -18.11
N ALA A 6 16.97 20.16 -17.42
CA ALA A 6 18.28 20.52 -16.87
C ALA A 6 18.11 20.89 -15.40
N PHE A 7 19.09 20.55 -14.58
CA PHE A 7 19.12 20.88 -13.16
C PHE A 7 20.56 21.11 -12.71
N ARG A 8 20.74 21.87 -11.63
CA ARG A 8 22.07 22.05 -11.05
C ARG A 8 22.44 20.83 -10.21
N ARG A 9 23.68 20.33 -10.38
CA ARG A 9 24.19 19.12 -9.71
C ARG A 9 24.15 19.21 -8.17
N ASP A 10 24.32 20.40 -7.61
CA ASP A 10 24.33 20.67 -6.18
C ASP A 10 22.95 20.54 -5.51
N ARG A 11 21.87 20.36 -6.29
CA ARG A 11 20.51 20.19 -5.76
C ARG A 11 20.14 18.75 -5.42
N VAL A 12 21.02 17.80 -5.73
CA VAL A 12 20.91 16.39 -5.34
C VAL A 12 22.17 16.06 -4.56
N GLU A 13 22.05 16.02 -3.23
CA GLU A 13 23.18 15.79 -2.32
C GLU A 13 23.59 14.31 -2.30
N ASP A 14 22.62 13.41 -2.29
CA ASP A 14 22.82 11.97 -2.28
C ASP A 14 22.25 11.35 -3.57
N TYR A 15 23.12 10.81 -4.43
CA TYR A 15 22.69 10.11 -5.64
C TYR A 15 22.27 8.66 -5.36
N ASP A 16 22.75 8.05 -4.27
CA ASP A 16 22.42 6.67 -3.90
C ASP A 16 20.97 6.57 -3.40
N CYS A 17 20.38 7.69 -2.99
CA CYS A 17 18.96 7.76 -2.67
C CYS A 17 18.04 7.69 -3.91
N LEU A 18 18.56 7.94 -5.12
CA LEU A 18 17.79 7.88 -6.36
C LEU A 18 17.58 6.42 -6.76
N ASN A 19 16.33 5.99 -6.88
CA ASN A 19 16.03 4.65 -7.35
C ASN A 19 14.85 4.69 -8.33
N PRO A 20 15.11 5.23 -9.55
CA PRO A 20 14.07 5.42 -10.55
C PRO A 20 13.56 4.07 -11.07
N ILE A 21 12.24 3.93 -11.15
CA ILE A 21 11.60 2.74 -11.73
C ILE A 21 11.07 3.10 -13.12
N GLY A 22 11.67 2.51 -14.15
CA GLY A 22 11.26 2.77 -15.53
C GLY A 22 11.90 4.02 -16.10
N TYR A 23 11.10 4.92 -16.70
CA TYR A 23 11.59 5.95 -17.62
C TYR A 23 11.39 7.40 -17.14
N LYS A 24 10.82 7.62 -15.95
CA LYS A 24 10.49 8.97 -15.44
C LYS A 24 11.43 9.44 -14.32
N ILE A 25 12.74 9.41 -14.58
CA ILE A 25 13.77 9.87 -13.62
C ILE A 25 13.59 11.34 -13.21
N GLY A 26 13.04 12.20 -14.08
CA GLY A 26 12.72 13.59 -13.73
C GLY A 26 11.77 13.71 -12.53
N LEU A 27 10.82 12.77 -12.38
CA LEU A 27 9.90 12.75 -11.22
C LEU A 27 10.62 12.36 -9.93
N GLU A 28 11.58 11.43 -10.02
CA GLU A 28 12.45 11.04 -8.89
C GLU A 28 13.24 12.25 -8.40
N LEU A 29 13.87 12.97 -9.34
CA LEU A 29 14.64 14.18 -9.04
C LEU A 29 13.76 15.25 -8.39
N MET A 30 12.59 15.56 -8.95
CA MET A 30 11.71 16.59 -8.38
C MET A 30 11.24 16.29 -6.95
N VAL A 31 11.12 15.01 -6.58
CA VAL A 31 10.65 14.62 -5.24
C VAL A 31 11.80 14.53 -4.24
N ARG A 32 12.98 14.06 -4.66
CA ARG A 32 14.11 13.82 -3.75
C ARG A 32 15.14 14.95 -3.74
N GLY A 33 15.20 15.76 -4.79
CA GLY A 33 16.11 16.89 -4.87
C GLY A 33 15.57 18.13 -4.17
N ASN A 34 16.49 19.01 -3.74
CA ASN A 34 16.17 20.24 -3.02
C ASN A 34 15.95 21.41 -3.99
N PHE A 35 14.84 21.37 -4.72
CA PHE A 35 14.47 22.38 -5.72
C PHE A 35 13.49 23.41 -5.13
N THR A 36 13.88 24.68 -5.11
CA THR A 36 13.02 25.79 -4.65
C THR A 36 12.26 26.49 -5.78
N SER A 37 12.73 26.34 -7.02
CA SER A 37 12.14 26.94 -8.20
C SER A 37 12.20 25.96 -9.36
N VAL A 38 11.04 25.68 -9.92
CA VAL A 38 10.87 24.84 -11.11
C VAL A 38 10.21 25.72 -12.17
N ARG A 39 10.84 25.84 -13.34
CA ARG A 39 10.28 26.54 -14.49
C ARG A 39 10.13 25.56 -15.64
N GLU A 40 8.97 25.61 -16.30
CA GLU A 40 8.73 24.87 -17.54
C GLU A 40 9.12 25.77 -18.72
N VAL A 41 10.06 25.31 -19.53
CA VAL A 41 10.45 25.99 -20.78
C VAL A 41 9.75 25.24 -21.92
N PRO A 42 8.93 25.93 -22.74
CA PRO A 42 8.19 25.28 -23.81
C PRO A 42 9.17 24.72 -24.86
N ILE A 43 8.91 23.49 -25.28
CA ILE A 43 9.65 22.80 -26.33
C ILE A 43 8.64 22.23 -27.33
N ASN A 44 8.96 22.34 -28.62
CA ASN A 44 8.16 21.71 -29.66
C ASN A 44 8.62 20.26 -29.80
N PHE A 45 7.75 19.32 -29.44
CA PHE A 45 8.00 17.90 -29.68
C PHE A 45 7.64 17.59 -31.13
N SER A 46 8.64 17.16 -31.90
CA SER A 46 8.42 16.60 -33.24
C SER A 46 8.02 15.14 -33.13
N ASP A 47 7.11 14.70 -34.00
CA ASP A 47 6.75 13.29 -34.09
C ASP A 47 7.93 12.45 -34.56
N ARG A 48 7.99 11.21 -34.07
CA ARG A 48 9.05 10.28 -34.42
C ARG A 48 8.79 9.73 -35.81
N GLU A 49 9.68 9.98 -36.77
CA GLU A 49 9.50 9.50 -38.16
C GLU A 49 9.77 8.00 -38.33
N LEU A 50 10.51 7.36 -37.41
CA LEU A 50 10.88 5.94 -37.48
C LEU A 50 10.86 5.25 -36.10
N GLY A 51 10.31 4.03 -36.07
CA GLY A 51 10.34 3.09 -34.93
C GLY A 51 9.03 2.97 -34.14
N GLU A 52 8.75 1.78 -33.61
CA GLU A 52 7.53 1.51 -32.84
C GLU A 52 7.53 2.12 -31.42
N SER A 53 6.32 2.38 -30.91
CA SER A 53 6.10 2.88 -29.56
C SER A 53 6.62 1.90 -28.51
N LYS A 54 7.60 2.35 -27.72
CA LYS A 54 8.14 1.57 -26.58
C LYS A 54 7.20 1.57 -25.35
N LEU A 55 6.03 2.22 -25.44
CA LEU A 55 5.05 2.35 -24.35
C LEU A 55 4.09 1.17 -24.34
N ASN A 56 4.58 0.03 -23.86
CA ASN A 56 3.75 -1.14 -23.56
C ASN A 56 3.06 -0.98 -22.17
N LEU A 57 1.97 -1.71 -21.91
CA LEU A 57 1.26 -1.78 -20.62
C LEU A 57 2.21 -2.02 -19.44
N ASN A 58 3.26 -2.83 -19.64
CA ASN A 58 4.30 -3.05 -18.64
C ASN A 58 5.01 -1.75 -18.20
N GLN A 59 5.20 -0.79 -19.10
CA GLN A 59 5.80 0.51 -18.76
C GLN A 59 4.82 1.41 -18.00
N GLN A 60 3.52 1.30 -18.28
CA GLN A 60 2.48 2.02 -17.53
C GLN A 60 2.41 1.51 -16.09
N ILE A 61 2.45 0.19 -15.87
CA ILE A 61 2.48 -0.41 -14.53
C ILE A 61 3.75 0.01 -13.77
N LYS A 62 4.92 0.03 -14.45
CA LYS A 62 6.16 0.55 -13.85
C LYS A 62 6.02 2.00 -13.42
N PHE A 63 5.39 2.84 -14.24
CA PHE A 63 5.14 4.25 -13.90
C PHE A 63 4.21 4.40 -12.69
N LEU A 64 3.10 3.64 -12.62
CA LEU A 64 2.21 3.66 -11.46
C LEU A 64 2.93 3.21 -10.18
N ARG A 65 3.76 2.16 -10.27
CA ARG A 65 4.60 1.70 -9.16
C ARG A 65 5.60 2.78 -8.72
N HIS A 66 6.19 3.49 -9.68
CA HIS A 66 7.14 4.58 -9.42
C HIS A 66 6.45 5.76 -8.72
N LEU A 67 5.29 6.18 -9.22
CA LEU A 67 4.51 7.27 -8.66
C LEU A 67 4.09 6.95 -7.21
N ARG A 68 3.54 5.75 -6.96
CA ARG A 68 3.20 5.31 -5.60
C ARG A 68 4.37 5.41 -4.62
N ARG A 69 5.55 4.95 -5.03
CA ARG A 69 6.79 5.03 -4.22
C ARG A 69 7.16 6.49 -3.93
N LEU A 70 7.04 7.36 -4.91
CA LEU A 70 7.35 8.77 -4.75
C LEU A 70 6.35 9.49 -3.83
N TYR A 71 5.08 9.09 -3.84
CA TYR A 71 4.10 9.54 -2.85
C TYR A 71 4.47 9.13 -1.42
N THR A 72 4.92 7.89 -1.19
CA THR A 72 5.38 7.47 0.15
C THR A 72 6.57 8.28 0.64
N VAL A 73 7.51 8.61 -0.24
CA VAL A 73 8.67 9.44 0.11
C VAL A 73 8.24 10.88 0.41
N ARG A 74 7.36 11.45 -0.43
CA ARG A 74 6.95 12.86 -0.32
C ARG A 74 6.06 13.16 0.89
N PHE A 75 5.17 12.23 1.24
CA PHE A 75 4.16 12.41 2.30
C PHE A 75 4.46 11.60 3.58
N GLY A 76 5.56 10.84 3.59
CA GLY A 76 5.98 10.04 4.74
C GLY A 76 4.87 9.12 5.25
N THR A 77 4.57 9.22 6.55
CA THR A 77 3.58 8.39 7.24
C THR A 77 2.18 8.47 6.61
N LEU A 78 1.74 9.64 6.12
CA LEU A 78 0.43 9.75 5.47
C LEU A 78 0.37 8.93 4.17
N GLY A 79 1.47 8.94 3.40
CA GLY A 79 1.59 8.11 2.20
C GLY A 79 1.60 6.61 2.52
N GLU A 80 2.23 6.21 3.63
CA GLU A 80 2.17 4.83 4.12
C GLU A 80 0.75 4.43 4.55
N ILE A 81 0.03 5.28 5.28
CA ILE A 81 -1.37 5.02 5.72
C ILE A 81 -2.28 4.83 4.50
N LEU A 82 -2.21 5.72 3.52
CA LEU A 82 -3.03 5.64 2.31
C LEU A 82 -2.76 4.36 1.51
N ASN A 83 -1.48 3.99 1.35
CA ASN A 83 -1.13 2.75 0.67
C ASN A 83 -1.56 1.52 1.46
N TYR A 84 -1.40 1.53 2.79
CA TYR A 84 -1.85 0.45 3.64
C TYR A 84 -3.36 0.24 3.54
N GLY A 85 -4.14 1.33 3.57
CA GLY A 85 -5.58 1.31 3.38
C GLY A 85 -5.99 0.78 1.99
N ALA A 86 -5.31 1.23 0.92
CA ALA A 86 -5.57 0.75 -0.44
C ALA A 86 -5.25 -0.75 -0.60
N VAL A 87 -4.14 -1.21 -0.02
CA VAL A 87 -3.79 -2.64 0.01
C VAL A 87 -4.85 -3.42 0.79
N GLY A 88 -5.26 -2.95 1.96
CA GLY A 88 -6.30 -3.58 2.78
C GLY A 88 -7.64 -3.70 2.05
N ALA A 89 -8.07 -2.65 1.34
CA ALA A 89 -9.27 -2.69 0.50
C ALA A 89 -9.14 -3.71 -0.64
N GLY A 90 -7.98 -3.76 -1.31
CA GLY A 90 -7.70 -4.79 -2.32
C GLY A 90 -7.71 -6.21 -1.74
N GLY A 91 -7.18 -6.41 -0.55
CA GLY A 91 -7.22 -7.68 0.17
C GLY A 91 -8.64 -8.13 0.51
N LEU A 92 -9.54 -7.20 0.84
CA LEU A 92 -10.97 -7.48 1.04
C LEU A 92 -11.60 -8.01 -0.25
N VAL A 93 -11.29 -7.42 -1.41
CA VAL A 93 -11.76 -7.94 -2.70
C VAL A 93 -11.24 -9.36 -2.95
N ILE A 94 -9.96 -9.61 -2.68
CA ILE A 94 -9.37 -10.96 -2.79
C ILE A 94 -10.08 -11.96 -1.86
N ASP A 95 -10.33 -11.58 -0.61
CA ASP A 95 -11.07 -12.39 0.37
C ASP A 95 -12.46 -12.75 -0.16
N LEU A 96 -13.23 -11.76 -0.64
CA LEU A 96 -14.57 -11.99 -1.19
C LEU A 96 -14.55 -12.89 -2.42
N LEU A 97 -13.60 -12.71 -3.34
CA LEU A 97 -13.48 -13.56 -4.53
C LEU A 97 -13.21 -15.01 -4.15
N PHE A 98 -12.26 -15.26 -3.24
CA PHE A 98 -11.98 -16.61 -2.77
C PHE A 98 -13.16 -17.20 -1.99
N TYR A 99 -13.80 -16.40 -1.14
CA TYR A 99 -14.97 -16.82 -0.38
C TYR A 99 -16.11 -17.28 -1.32
N TYR A 100 -16.50 -16.45 -2.30
CA TYR A 100 -17.56 -16.81 -3.24
C TYR A 100 -17.18 -17.99 -4.12
N PHE A 101 -15.90 -18.08 -4.55
CA PHE A 101 -15.41 -19.24 -5.28
C PHE A 101 -15.56 -20.54 -4.46
N LEU A 102 -15.22 -20.53 -3.17
CA LEU A 102 -15.40 -21.69 -2.29
C LEU A 102 -16.88 -22.00 -2.03
N GLN A 103 -17.74 -20.99 -1.96
CA GLN A 103 -19.20 -21.19 -1.88
C GLN A 103 -19.75 -21.88 -3.13
N LEU A 104 -19.26 -21.52 -4.32
CA LEU A 104 -19.65 -22.19 -5.57
C LEU A 104 -19.25 -23.67 -5.61
N LEU A 105 -18.20 -24.06 -4.89
CA LEU A 105 -17.80 -25.46 -4.71
C LEU A 105 -18.64 -26.21 -3.64
N GLY A 106 -19.65 -25.55 -3.06
CA GLY A 106 -20.52 -26.14 -2.04
C GLY A 106 -19.93 -26.17 -0.62
N MET A 107 -18.83 -25.45 -0.37
CA MET A 107 -18.22 -25.41 0.96
C MET A 107 -19.13 -24.66 1.96
N PRO A 108 -19.34 -25.18 3.19
CA PRO A 108 -20.10 -24.46 4.22
C PRO A 108 -19.54 -23.06 4.50
N HIS A 109 -20.43 -22.07 4.71
CA HIS A 109 -20.07 -20.66 4.90
C HIS A 109 -18.91 -20.45 5.89
N GLN A 110 -18.96 -21.12 7.05
CA GLN A 110 -17.96 -20.95 8.10
C GLN A 110 -16.57 -21.43 7.65
N LEU A 111 -16.51 -22.57 6.96
CA LEU A 111 -15.26 -23.10 6.41
C LEU A 111 -14.74 -22.20 5.28
N ALA A 112 -15.62 -21.73 4.40
CA ALA A 112 -15.22 -20.83 3.32
C ALA A 112 -14.64 -19.51 3.84
N ARG A 113 -15.21 -18.91 4.88
CA ARG A 113 -14.66 -17.69 5.54
C ARG A 113 -13.30 -17.95 6.17
N ALA A 114 -13.12 -19.08 6.84
CA ALA A 114 -11.84 -19.46 7.43
C ALA A 114 -10.76 -19.70 6.36
N CYS A 115 -11.14 -20.33 5.25
CA CYS A 115 -10.23 -20.61 4.13
C CYS A 115 -9.89 -19.36 3.31
N SER A 116 -10.84 -18.46 3.05
CA SER A 116 -10.62 -17.25 2.24
C SER A 116 -9.69 -16.23 2.92
N PHE A 117 -9.63 -16.25 4.24
CA PHE A 117 -8.72 -15.40 5.03
C PHE A 117 -7.24 -15.58 4.66
N TRP A 118 -6.78 -16.81 4.41
CA TRP A 118 -5.36 -17.12 4.18
C TRP A 118 -4.76 -16.50 2.91
N PRO A 119 -5.38 -16.63 1.72
CA PRO A 119 -4.88 -15.92 0.54
C PRO A 119 -5.00 -14.40 0.70
N ALA A 120 -6.06 -13.90 1.36
CA ALA A 120 -6.24 -12.47 1.60
C ALA A 120 -5.12 -11.89 2.49
N VAL A 121 -4.86 -12.48 3.67
CA VAL A 121 -3.81 -12.01 4.59
C VAL A 121 -2.42 -12.12 3.96
N SER A 122 -2.17 -13.18 3.18
CA SER A 122 -0.90 -13.37 2.47
C SER A 122 -0.71 -12.34 1.35
N SER A 123 -1.77 -12.02 0.61
CA SER A 123 -1.75 -10.97 -0.41
C SER A 123 -1.50 -9.60 0.20
N ASN A 124 -2.15 -9.29 1.33
CA ASN A 124 -1.95 -8.05 2.08
C ASN A 124 -0.52 -7.93 2.59
N TRP A 125 0.04 -9.00 3.15
CA TRP A 125 1.44 -9.02 3.60
C TRP A 125 2.40 -8.73 2.45
N TYR A 126 2.24 -9.44 1.32
CA TYR A 126 3.12 -9.31 0.17
C TYR A 126 3.01 -7.92 -0.46
N LEU A 127 1.78 -7.44 -0.69
CA LEU A 127 1.53 -6.13 -1.24
C LEU A 127 2.05 -5.04 -0.31
N ASN A 128 1.83 -5.10 1.01
CA ASN A 128 2.40 -4.11 1.94
C ASN A 128 3.92 -4.11 1.94
N ARG A 129 4.57 -5.28 1.81
CA ARG A 129 6.03 -5.38 1.71
C ARG A 129 6.58 -4.72 0.45
N VAL A 130 5.93 -4.91 -0.70
CA VAL A 130 6.37 -4.37 -2.00
C VAL A 130 5.90 -2.93 -2.23
N ALA A 131 4.77 -2.56 -1.64
CA ALA A 131 4.07 -1.30 -1.88
C ALA A 131 4.30 -0.26 -0.80
N THR A 132 3.79 -0.55 0.39
CA THR A 132 3.66 0.40 1.49
C THR A 132 5.00 0.64 2.15
N PHE A 133 5.73 -0.45 2.41
CA PHE A 133 6.99 -0.43 3.15
C PHE A 133 8.17 -0.79 2.26
N GLY A 134 8.08 -0.59 0.94
CA GLY A 134 9.09 -1.01 -0.04
C GLY A 134 10.51 -0.50 0.22
N GLU A 135 10.64 0.72 0.75
CA GLU A 135 11.94 1.35 1.06
C GLU A 135 12.62 0.76 2.29
N ARG A 136 11.87 0.12 3.18
CA ARG A 136 12.40 -0.35 4.47
C ARG A 136 13.31 -1.57 4.30
N LYS A 137 14.26 -1.78 5.20
CA LYS A 137 15.15 -2.96 5.15
C LYS A 137 14.36 -4.29 5.08
N ARG A 138 14.90 -5.26 4.35
CA ARG A 138 14.29 -6.59 4.21
C ARG A 138 14.61 -7.46 5.44
N ARG A 139 13.61 -8.23 5.88
CA ARG A 139 13.70 -9.22 6.96
C ARG A 139 13.32 -10.61 6.40
N PRO A 140 13.66 -11.72 7.07
CA PRO A 140 13.30 -13.06 6.62
C PRO A 140 11.78 -13.19 6.37
N HIS A 141 11.42 -13.67 5.19
CA HIS A 141 10.02 -13.69 4.72
C HIS A 141 9.09 -14.46 5.66
N GLY A 142 9.51 -15.63 6.17
CA GLY A 142 8.68 -16.46 7.05
C GLY A 142 8.36 -15.78 8.39
N ARG A 143 9.36 -15.21 9.05
CA ARG A 143 9.16 -14.48 10.31
C ARG A 143 8.26 -13.26 10.13
N GLN A 144 8.48 -12.50 9.05
CA GLN A 144 7.67 -11.32 8.76
C GLN A 144 6.22 -11.68 8.44
N TRP A 145 5.99 -12.75 7.68
CA TRP A 145 4.65 -13.24 7.38
C TRP A 145 3.92 -13.68 8.66
N PHE A 146 4.60 -14.44 9.53
CA PHE A 146 4.03 -14.88 10.80
C PHE A 146 3.69 -13.71 11.75
N GLU A 147 4.59 -12.74 11.90
CA GLU A 147 4.33 -11.52 12.65
C GLU A 147 3.12 -10.75 12.07
N PHE A 148 3.01 -10.66 10.74
CA PHE A 148 1.87 -10.00 10.09
C PHE A 148 0.54 -10.74 10.34
N VAL A 149 0.52 -12.07 10.23
CA VAL A 149 -0.68 -12.87 10.52
C VAL A 149 -1.10 -12.70 11.98
N LEU A 150 -0.17 -12.81 12.93
CA LEU A 150 -0.48 -12.62 14.35
C LEU A 150 -1.06 -11.24 14.64
N THR A 151 -0.43 -10.18 14.13
CA THR A 151 -0.94 -8.81 14.33
C THR A 151 -2.32 -8.63 13.70
N SER A 152 -2.56 -9.22 12.53
CA SER A 152 -3.87 -9.18 11.86
C SER A 152 -4.96 -9.91 12.65
N LEU A 153 -4.64 -11.04 13.29
CA LEU A 153 -5.56 -11.78 14.16
C LEU A 153 -5.91 -10.96 15.42
N VAL A 154 -4.93 -10.28 16.03
CA VAL A 154 -5.20 -9.38 17.15
C VAL A 154 -6.08 -8.20 16.69
N GLY A 155 -5.81 -7.63 15.52
CA GLY A 155 -6.65 -6.59 14.92
C GLY A 155 -8.08 -7.07 14.66
N PHE A 156 -8.25 -8.32 14.22
CA PHE A 156 -9.58 -8.92 14.07
C PHE A 156 -10.31 -9.03 15.41
N SER A 157 -9.64 -9.49 16.46
CA SER A 157 -10.21 -9.53 17.82
C SER A 157 -10.59 -8.13 18.32
N LEU A 158 -9.78 -7.11 18.04
CA LEU A 158 -10.10 -5.71 18.35
C LEU A 158 -11.32 -5.21 17.58
N ASN A 159 -11.42 -5.52 16.28
CA ASN A 159 -12.59 -5.19 15.46
C ASN A 159 -13.88 -5.72 16.08
N TRP A 160 -13.87 -7.02 16.41
CA TRP A 160 -15.03 -7.68 17.01
C TRP A 160 -15.33 -7.15 18.41
N GLY A 161 -14.31 -6.94 19.24
CA GLY A 161 -14.48 -6.38 20.58
C GLY A 161 -15.10 -4.98 20.57
N VAL A 162 -14.63 -4.09 19.71
CA VAL A 162 -15.20 -2.73 19.56
C VAL A 162 -16.65 -2.80 19.08
N TYR A 163 -16.95 -3.63 18.08
CA TYR A 163 -18.31 -3.83 17.60
C TYR A 163 -19.25 -4.34 18.71
N TYR A 164 -18.82 -5.34 19.47
CA TYR A 164 -19.59 -5.92 20.56
C TYR A 164 -19.85 -4.89 21.68
N ILE A 165 -18.83 -4.15 22.10
CA ILE A 165 -18.95 -3.14 23.17
C ILE A 165 -19.91 -2.01 22.76
N LEU A 166 -19.82 -1.52 21.52
CA LEU A 166 -20.69 -0.44 21.04
C LEU A 166 -22.15 -0.88 20.93
N THR A 167 -22.39 -2.06 20.36
CA THR A 167 -23.77 -2.60 20.21
C THR A 167 -24.41 -3.01 21.53
N SER A 168 -23.63 -3.48 22.51
CA SER A 168 -24.17 -3.89 23.83
C SER A 168 -24.24 -2.76 24.86
N GLY A 169 -23.37 -1.76 24.77
CA GLY A 169 -23.27 -0.68 25.77
C GLY A 169 -24.15 0.53 25.50
N THR A 170 -24.65 0.71 24.27
CA THR A 170 -25.36 1.92 23.87
C THR A 170 -26.50 1.62 22.89
N ALA A 171 -27.75 1.93 23.28
CA ALA A 171 -28.94 1.71 22.44
C ALA A 171 -28.84 2.35 21.04
N TYR A 172 -28.18 3.52 20.95
CA TYR A 172 -27.93 4.19 19.67
C TYR A 172 -27.17 3.32 18.65
N PHE A 173 -26.14 2.59 19.08
CA PHE A 173 -25.35 1.76 18.17
C PHE A 173 -26.00 0.40 17.90
N ASP A 174 -26.98 -0.03 18.70
CA ASP A 174 -27.81 -1.19 18.37
C ASP A 174 -28.79 -0.87 17.24
N ASP A 175 -29.33 0.35 17.18
CA ASP A 175 -30.13 0.83 16.05
C ASP A 175 -29.27 1.08 14.80
N TYR A 176 -28.06 1.62 14.98
CA TYR A 176 -27.12 1.95 13.89
C TYR A 176 -25.88 1.03 13.85
N ARG A 177 -26.09 -0.29 13.75
CA ARG A 177 -25.01 -1.31 13.77
C ARG A 177 -23.90 -1.10 12.74
N LEU A 178 -24.22 -0.46 11.61
CA LEU A 178 -23.23 -0.12 10.60
C LEU A 178 -22.18 0.88 11.12
N LEU A 179 -22.58 1.84 11.97
CA LEU A 179 -21.64 2.79 12.58
C LEU A 179 -20.70 2.09 13.56
N ALA A 180 -21.21 1.12 14.33
CA ALA A 180 -20.39 0.29 15.22
C ALA A 180 -19.38 -0.55 14.41
N LEU A 181 -19.80 -1.10 13.28
CA LEU A 181 -18.93 -1.85 12.37
C LEU A 181 -17.82 -0.96 11.79
N ILE A 182 -18.17 0.24 11.31
CA ILE A 182 -17.20 1.21 10.78
C ILE A 182 -16.19 1.60 11.85
N ALA A 183 -16.65 1.87 13.09
CA ALA A 183 -15.77 2.20 14.20
C ALA A 183 -14.80 1.05 14.53
N GLY A 184 -15.30 -0.19 14.58
CA GLY A 184 -14.47 -1.37 14.77
C GLY A 184 -13.44 -1.58 13.65
N VAL A 185 -13.84 -1.38 12.39
CA VAL A 185 -12.94 -1.50 11.22
C VAL A 185 -11.87 -0.41 11.27
N GLY A 186 -12.26 0.81 11.62
CA GLY A 186 -11.33 1.94 11.80
C GLY A 186 -10.30 1.66 12.89
N ALA A 187 -10.74 1.27 14.08
CA ALA A 187 -9.87 0.94 15.21
C ALA A 187 -8.88 -0.18 14.87
N ALA A 188 -9.37 -1.28 14.29
CA ALA A 188 -8.52 -2.39 13.86
C ALA A 188 -7.54 -2.01 12.76
N SER A 189 -7.95 -1.16 11.81
CA SER A 189 -7.08 -0.69 10.72
C SER A 189 -5.93 0.18 11.25
N VAL A 190 -6.23 1.08 12.19
CA VAL A 190 -5.20 1.90 12.86
C VAL A 190 -4.24 1.01 13.64
N PHE A 191 -4.76 0.07 14.44
CA PHE A 191 -3.93 -0.89 15.17
C PHE A 191 -3.02 -1.70 14.23
N ASN A 192 -3.60 -2.28 13.18
CA ASN A 192 -2.87 -3.10 12.22
C ASN A 192 -1.79 -2.29 11.48
N PHE A 193 -2.06 -1.03 11.14
CA PHE A 193 -1.07 -0.13 10.56
C PHE A 193 0.08 0.16 11.53
N VAL A 194 -0.23 0.50 12.79
CA VAL A 194 0.77 0.78 13.83
C VAL A 194 1.63 -0.45 14.09
N MET A 195 1.02 -1.63 14.25
CA MET A 195 1.78 -2.88 14.45
C MET A 195 2.60 -3.27 13.23
N SER A 196 2.08 -3.05 12.02
CA SER A 196 2.83 -3.28 10.79
C SER A 196 4.05 -2.37 10.73
N SER A 197 3.89 -1.08 11.03
CA SER A 197 4.97 -0.10 10.94
C SER A 197 6.02 -0.24 12.05
N LEU A 198 5.63 -0.61 13.28
CA LEU A 198 6.52 -0.67 14.44
C LEU A 198 7.08 -2.07 14.75
N VAL A 199 6.42 -3.14 14.29
CA VAL A 199 6.83 -4.51 14.60
C VAL A 199 7.21 -5.25 13.32
N VAL A 200 6.29 -5.39 12.37
CA VAL A 200 6.47 -6.27 11.19
C VAL A 200 7.54 -5.74 10.23
N TYR A 201 7.49 -4.43 9.95
CA TYR A 201 8.36 -3.74 8.99
C TYR A 201 9.31 -2.74 9.66
N ASN A 202 9.64 -2.95 10.94
CA ASN A 202 10.58 -2.09 11.66
C ASN A 202 12.03 -2.35 11.22
N GLU A 203 12.75 -1.27 10.95
CA GLU A 203 14.15 -1.30 10.50
C GLU A 203 15.15 -1.52 11.63
N LYS A 204 14.77 -1.21 12.88
CA LYS A 204 15.66 -1.27 14.05
C LYS A 204 15.70 -2.63 14.76
N ARG A 205 14.82 -3.57 14.38
CA ARG A 205 14.80 -4.95 14.89
C ARG A 205 15.49 -5.88 13.88
N GLN A 206 16.81 -6.01 14.00
CA GLN A 206 17.56 -7.11 13.39
C GLN A 206 17.64 -8.28 14.38
#